data_AF-A0A5K0XDY8-F1
#
_entry.id   AF-A0A5K0XDY8-F1
#
_cell.length_a   1.000
_cell.length_b   1.000
_cell.length_c   1.000
_cell.angle_alpha   90.00
_cell.angle_beta   90.00
_cell.angle_gamma   90.00
#
_symmetry.space_group_name_H-M   'P 1'
#
loop_
_entity.id
_entity.type
_entity.pdbx_description
1 polymer ?
#
loop_
_entity_poly.entity_id
_entity_poly.type
_entity_poly.pdbx_seq_one_letter_code
_entity_poly.pdbx_strand_id
1 'polypeptide(L)'
;GSRECDAARHTQGKGGTKISTVNAYTKLESSVYKAVEAAFTREAAAMGIKRVAVVKPFGACFSTRNVGSTRVGVVVPEIELSFAGARARWKVFDSNSMVFMKSEVMCLGFVDGGENPETTIVIGGYQLENNLLQFDLQNSKM
;
A
#
# COMPACT_ATOMS: atom_id res chain seq x y z
N GLY A 1 15.52 -7.43 -14.03
CA GLY A 1 16.53 -7.12 -13.00
C GLY A 1 15.83 -6.58 -11.77
N SER A 2 15.44 -7.47 -10.87
CA SER A 2 14.83 -7.13 -9.59
C SER A 2 15.89 -6.52 -8.67
N ARG A 3 15.73 -5.26 -8.29
CA ARG A 3 16.54 -4.67 -7.22
C ARG A 3 15.98 -5.21 -5.91
N GLU A 4 16.83 -5.93 -5.20
CA GLU A 4 16.58 -6.39 -3.84
C GLU A 4 16.57 -5.17 -2.92
N CYS A 5 15.57 -5.07 -2.04
CA CYS A 5 15.54 -4.01 -1.03
C CYS A 5 16.44 -4.45 0.13
N ASP A 6 17.60 -3.82 0.29
CA ASP A 6 18.44 -4.04 1.46
C ASP A 6 17.68 -3.64 2.73
N ALA A 7 17.48 -4.60 3.64
CA ALA A 7 16.81 -4.37 4.91
C ALA A 7 17.71 -3.56 5.85
N ALA A 8 17.44 -2.27 6.01
CA ALA A 8 18.11 -1.45 7.01
C ALA A 8 17.74 -1.91 8.43
N ARG A 9 18.73 -2.26 9.25
CA ARG A 9 18.52 -2.60 10.66
C ARG A 9 18.33 -1.31 11.46
N HIS A 10 17.10 -1.05 11.89
CA HIS A 10 16.74 0.11 12.70
C HIS A 10 17.17 -0.11 14.17
N THR A 11 18.13 0.68 14.66
CA THR A 11 18.77 0.43 15.97
C THR A 11 18.36 1.37 17.11
N GLN A 12 17.32 2.20 16.94
CA GLN A 12 16.87 3.14 18.00
C GLN A 12 15.34 3.37 18.04
N GLY A 13 14.53 2.36 17.68
CA GLY A 13 13.06 2.48 17.69
C GLY A 13 12.46 3.34 16.58
N LYS A 14 13.29 4.01 15.77
CA LYS A 14 12.89 4.73 14.56
C LYS A 14 12.94 3.83 13.34
N GLY A 15 11.80 3.67 12.68
CA GLY A 15 11.64 2.96 11.41
C GLY A 15 10.72 1.75 11.52
N GLY A 16 10.95 0.74 10.68
CA GLY A 16 10.15 -0.49 10.65
C GLY A 16 8.70 -0.30 10.22
N THR A 17 7.88 -1.30 10.51
CA THR A 17 6.48 -1.38 10.11
C THR A 17 5.60 -1.64 11.32
N LYS A 18 4.50 -0.88 11.46
CA LYS A 18 3.45 -1.15 12.46
C LYS A 18 2.08 -1.26 11.82
N ILE A 19 1.16 -1.88 12.53
CA ILE A 19 -0.27 -1.97 12.18
C ILE A 19 -1.05 -0.97 13.02
N SER A 20 -2.00 -0.27 12.42
CA SER A 20 -2.81 0.74 13.09
C SER A 20 -4.27 0.72 12.62
N THR A 21 -5.19 0.65 13.58
CA THR A 21 -6.63 0.82 13.35
C THR A 21 -7.09 2.27 13.50
N VAL A 22 -6.24 3.14 14.04
CA VAL A 22 -6.51 4.59 14.19
C VAL A 22 -6.25 5.35 12.89
N ASN A 23 -5.24 4.91 12.12
CA ASN A 23 -4.97 5.49 10.80
C ASN A 23 -5.82 4.77 9.76
N ALA A 24 -6.71 5.50 9.08
CA ALA A 24 -7.60 4.91 8.08
C ALA A 24 -6.84 4.29 6.89
N TYR A 25 -5.78 4.96 6.40
CA TYR A 25 -4.99 4.52 5.25
C TYR A 25 -3.54 4.29 5.64
N THR A 26 -2.87 3.43 4.86
CA THR A 26 -1.44 3.17 5.05
C THR A 26 -0.62 4.44 4.81
N LYS A 27 0.21 4.79 5.80
CA LYS A 27 1.16 5.91 5.72
C LYS A 27 2.55 5.38 5.44
N LEU A 28 3.23 6.01 4.49
CA LEU A 28 4.61 5.68 4.12
C LEU A 28 5.48 6.91 4.32
N GLU A 29 6.68 6.74 4.89
CA GLU A 29 7.72 7.76 4.83
C GLU A 29 7.90 8.28 3.40
N SER A 30 8.14 9.58 3.22
CA SER A 30 8.06 10.24 1.91
C SER A 30 8.90 9.60 0.80
N SER A 31 10.10 9.10 1.08
CA SER A 31 10.92 8.41 0.07
C SER A 31 10.28 7.08 -0.36
N VAL A 32 9.76 6.30 0.60
CA VAL A 32 9.03 5.05 0.34
C VAL A 32 7.73 5.34 -0.41
N TYR A 33 6.99 6.37 0.01
CA TYR A 33 5.76 6.81 -0.65
C TYR A 33 5.99 7.11 -2.13
N LYS A 34 6.98 7.96 -2.43
CA LYS A 34 7.32 8.34 -3.82
C LYS A 34 7.72 7.13 -4.65
N ALA A 35 8.48 6.19 -4.08
CA ALA A 35 8.88 4.98 -4.78
C ALA A 35 7.68 4.08 -5.12
N VAL A 36 6.79 3.84 -4.16
CA VAL A 36 5.57 3.04 -4.34
C VAL A 36 4.62 3.71 -5.34
N GLU A 37 4.36 5.01 -5.17
CA GLU A 37 3.47 5.76 -6.06
C GLU A 37 3.97 5.76 -7.51
N ALA A 38 5.28 5.98 -7.71
CA ALA A 38 5.89 6.00 -9.03
C ALA A 38 5.86 4.61 -9.69
N ALA A 39 6.18 3.55 -8.93
CA ALA A 39 6.11 2.19 -9.43
C ALA A 39 4.68 1.81 -9.81
N PHE A 40 3.72 2.02 -8.93
CA PHE A 40 2.31 1.73 -9.18
C PHE A 40 1.77 2.50 -10.39
N THR A 41 2.07 3.79 -10.49
CA THR A 41 1.64 4.63 -11.63
C THR A 41 2.20 4.10 -12.95
N ARG A 42 3.47 3.66 -12.97
CA ARG A 42 4.09 3.10 -14.17
C ARG A 42 3.42 1.80 -14.60
N GLU A 43 3.21 0.88 -13.67
CA GLU A 43 2.54 -0.40 -13.98
C GLU A 43 1.09 -0.18 -14.41
N ALA A 44 0.36 0.73 -13.76
CA ALA A 44 -1.00 1.09 -14.15
C ALA A 44 -1.04 1.64 -15.59
N ALA A 45 -0.09 2.49 -15.97
CA ALA A 45 0.02 2.99 -17.33
C ALA A 45 0.30 1.87 -18.36
N ALA A 46 1.15 0.90 -18.02
CA ALA A 46 1.40 -0.28 -18.87
C ALA A 46 0.14 -1.15 -19.07
N MET A 47 -0.79 -1.11 -18.10
CA MET A 47 -2.10 -1.75 -18.19
C MET A 47 -3.17 -0.89 -18.90
N GLY A 48 -2.81 0.29 -19.41
CA GLY A 48 -3.76 1.21 -20.05
C GLY A 48 -4.65 1.99 -19.07
N ILE A 49 -4.34 1.97 -17.78
CA ILE A 49 -5.08 2.67 -16.74
C ILE A 49 -4.61 4.13 -16.67
N LYS A 50 -5.49 5.07 -17.00
CA LYS A 50 -5.16 6.49 -17.12
C LYS A 50 -5.11 7.19 -15.76
N ARG A 51 -3.98 7.82 -15.43
CA ARG A 51 -3.87 8.73 -14.28
C ARG A 51 -4.74 9.99 -14.51
N VAL A 52 -5.41 10.45 -13.46
CA VAL A 52 -6.29 11.63 -13.47
C VAL A 52 -5.91 12.61 -12.35
N ALA A 53 -6.66 13.71 -12.24
CA ALA A 53 -6.48 14.67 -11.15
C ALA A 53 -6.57 13.97 -9.79
N VAL A 54 -5.66 14.33 -8.89
CA VAL A 54 -5.56 13.74 -7.56
C VAL A 54 -6.71 14.21 -6.67
N VAL A 55 -7.19 13.32 -5.82
CA VAL A 55 -8.16 13.65 -4.77
C VAL A 55 -7.46 13.49 -3.43
N LYS A 56 -7.29 14.60 -2.71
CA LYS A 56 -6.65 14.57 -1.39
C LYS A 56 -7.44 13.65 -0.43
N PRO A 57 -6.75 12.90 0.44
CA PRO A 57 -5.31 12.97 0.73
C PRO A 57 -4.39 12.17 -0.23
N PHE A 58 -4.93 11.50 -1.25
CA PHE A 58 -4.15 10.61 -2.11
C PHE A 58 -3.33 11.36 -3.16
N GLY A 59 -2.13 10.84 -3.47
CA GLY A 59 -1.22 11.40 -4.48
C GLY A 59 -1.33 10.78 -5.86
N ALA A 60 -1.94 9.60 -6.01
CA ALA A 60 -2.18 8.95 -7.29
C ALA A 60 -3.63 8.49 -7.43
N CYS A 61 -4.32 9.02 -8.44
CA CYS A 61 -5.68 8.65 -8.78
C CYS A 61 -5.80 8.34 -10.27
N PHE A 62 -6.74 7.46 -10.61
CA PHE A 62 -6.88 6.84 -11.91
C PHE A 62 -8.34 6.81 -12.35
N SER A 63 -8.57 6.89 -13.65
CA SER A 63 -9.91 6.70 -14.21
C SER A 63 -10.32 5.24 -14.13
N THR A 64 -11.58 4.98 -13.77
CA THR A 64 -12.15 3.62 -13.75
C THR A 64 -12.63 3.14 -15.12
N ARG A 65 -12.68 4.01 -16.14
CA ARG A 65 -13.35 3.72 -17.44
C ARG A 65 -12.80 2.52 -18.20
N ASN A 66 -11.49 2.31 -18.16
CA ASN A 66 -10.80 1.24 -18.90
C ASN A 66 -10.25 0.16 -17.97
N VAL A 67 -10.74 0.11 -16.73
CA VAL A 67 -10.25 -0.84 -15.74
C VAL A 67 -11.08 -2.11 -15.86
N GLY A 68 -10.43 -3.23 -16.15
CA GLY A 68 -11.09 -4.53 -16.18
C GLY A 68 -11.71 -4.87 -14.83
N SER A 69 -12.84 -5.56 -14.84
CA SER A 69 -13.51 -6.04 -13.63
C SER A 69 -13.54 -7.56 -13.60
N THR A 70 -13.34 -8.14 -12.42
CA THR A 70 -13.39 -9.57 -12.15
C THR A 70 -14.44 -9.85 -11.07
N ARG A 71 -14.70 -11.13 -10.80
CA ARG A 71 -15.61 -11.54 -9.70
C ARG A 71 -15.17 -11.03 -8.32
N VAL A 72 -13.87 -10.78 -8.13
CA VAL A 72 -13.28 -10.44 -6.82
C VAL A 72 -12.83 -8.99 -6.70
N GLY A 73 -12.93 -8.20 -7.77
CA GLY A 73 -12.54 -6.79 -7.79
C GLY A 73 -11.99 -6.33 -9.14
N VAL A 74 -11.31 -5.20 -9.15
CA VAL A 74 -10.77 -4.56 -10.36
C VAL A 74 -9.35 -4.99 -10.68
N VAL A 75 -9.04 -5.07 -11.97
CA VAL A 75 -7.71 -5.44 -12.45
C VAL A 75 -6.78 -4.22 -12.39
N VAL A 76 -5.95 -4.16 -11.35
CA VAL A 76 -4.95 -3.11 -11.08
C VAL A 76 -3.59 -3.74 -10.75
N PRO A 77 -2.48 -2.97 -10.75
CA PRO A 77 -1.18 -3.50 -10.34
C PRO A 77 -1.23 -4.14 -8.95
N GLU A 78 -0.65 -5.33 -8.82
CA GLU A 78 -0.61 -6.04 -7.54
C GLU A 78 0.46 -5.43 -6.62
N ILE A 79 0.16 -5.40 -5.32
CA ILE A 79 1.10 -5.00 -4.27
C ILE A 79 1.28 -6.19 -3.32
N GLU A 80 2.52 -6.59 -3.08
CA GLU A 80 2.87 -7.63 -2.10
C GLU A 80 3.89 -7.09 -1.11
N LEU A 81 3.63 -7.30 0.19
CA LEU A 81 4.57 -7.00 1.26
C LEU A 81 5.37 -8.26 1.58
N SER A 82 6.70 -8.15 1.50
CA SER A 82 7.64 -9.18 1.93
C SER A 82 8.22 -8.79 3.28
N PHE A 83 8.26 -9.74 4.22
CA PHE A 83 8.81 -9.52 5.56
C PHE A 83 10.10 -10.31 5.73
N ALA A 84 11.12 -9.69 6.32
CA ALA A 84 12.39 -10.34 6.56
C ALA A 84 12.20 -11.61 7.40
N GLY A 85 12.73 -12.74 6.92
CA GLY A 85 12.61 -14.04 7.57
C GLY A 85 11.26 -14.75 7.38
N ALA A 86 10.26 -14.11 6.78
CA ALA A 86 8.99 -14.74 6.44
C ALA A 86 9.04 -15.40 5.06
N ARG A 87 8.55 -16.64 4.96
CA ARG A 87 8.34 -17.31 3.67
C ARG A 87 7.09 -16.80 2.94
N ALA A 88 6.07 -16.44 3.71
CA ALA A 88 4.81 -15.93 3.18
C ALA A 88 4.93 -14.44 2.84
N ARG A 89 4.22 -14.03 1.78
CA ARG A 89 4.05 -12.62 1.40
C ARG A 89 2.61 -12.21 1.70
N TRP A 90 2.43 -10.98 2.15
CA TRP A 90 1.10 -10.42 2.34
C TRP A 90 0.68 -9.70 1.06
N LYS A 91 -0.25 -10.31 0.33
CA LYS A 91 -0.89 -9.70 -0.84
C LYS A 91 -1.88 -8.63 -0.40
N VAL A 92 -1.68 -7.40 -0.87
CA VAL A 92 -2.65 -6.32 -0.73
C VAL A 92 -3.60 -6.41 -1.92
N PHE A 93 -4.82 -6.87 -1.69
CA PHE A 93 -5.82 -7.03 -2.73
C PHE A 93 -6.23 -5.68 -3.33
N ASP A 94 -6.77 -5.71 -4.54
CA ASP A 94 -7.34 -4.54 -5.23
C ASP A 94 -8.32 -3.73 -4.37
N SER A 95 -9.20 -4.41 -3.64
CA SER A 95 -10.16 -3.86 -2.70
C SER A 95 -9.50 -3.21 -1.47
N ASN A 96 -8.27 -3.61 -1.14
CA ASN A 96 -7.47 -3.01 -0.06
C ASN A 96 -6.45 -1.98 -0.58
N SER A 97 -6.15 -1.94 -1.88
CA SER A 97 -5.18 -1.02 -2.48
C SER A 97 -5.82 0.19 -3.14
N MET A 98 -7.06 0.06 -3.64
CA MET A 98 -7.76 1.12 -4.37
C MET A 98 -8.97 1.63 -3.59
N VAL A 99 -9.08 2.95 -3.46
CA VAL A 99 -10.22 3.65 -2.84
C VAL A 99 -11.11 4.19 -3.94
N PHE A 100 -12.34 3.69 -4.04
CA PHE A 100 -13.32 4.14 -5.02
C PHE A 100 -13.98 5.45 -4.57
N MET A 101 -13.97 6.44 -5.47
CA MET A 101 -14.63 7.72 -5.25
C MET A 101 -16.03 7.70 -5.89
N LYS A 102 -16.88 8.69 -5.57
CA LYS A 102 -18.24 8.79 -6.14
C LYS A 102 -18.26 9.12 -7.64
N SER A 103 -17.15 9.58 -8.19
CA SER A 103 -16.92 9.78 -9.63
C SER A 103 -16.19 8.58 -10.24
N GLU A 104 -16.03 8.51 -11.57
CA GLU A 104 -15.24 7.49 -12.31
C GLU A 104 -13.72 7.55 -12.02
N VAL A 105 -13.36 7.64 -10.74
CA VAL A 105 -12.04 7.88 -10.19
C VAL A 105 -11.84 6.91 -9.03
N MET A 106 -10.69 6.25 -9.04
CA MET A 106 -10.19 5.48 -7.91
C MET A 106 -8.79 5.96 -7.56
N CYS A 107 -8.43 5.96 -6.27
CA CYS A 107 -7.12 6.43 -5.81
C CYS A 107 -6.35 5.31 -5.13
N LEU A 108 -5.02 5.33 -5.29
CA LEU A 108 -4.13 4.44 -4.54
C LEU A 108 -4.26 4.78 -3.04
N GLY A 109 -4.69 3.81 -2.24
CA GLY A 109 -5.03 3.94 -0.81
C GLY A 109 -3.85 4.07 0.14
N PHE A 110 -2.78 4.72 -0.31
CA PHE A 110 -1.57 5.02 0.43
C PHE A 110 -1.37 6.53 0.47
N VAL A 111 -0.87 7.04 1.59
CA VAL A 111 -0.64 8.47 1.78
C VAL A 111 0.79 8.76 2.22
N ASP A 112 1.29 9.93 1.81
CA ASP A 112 2.60 10.43 2.24
C ASP A 112 2.55 10.77 3.74
N GLY A 113 3.42 10.12 4.51
CA GLY A 113 3.58 10.29 5.95
C GLY A 113 4.53 11.41 6.35
N GLY A 114 5.21 12.03 5.37
CA GLY A 114 6.22 13.06 5.61
C GLY A 114 7.63 12.50 5.83
N GLU A 115 8.57 13.42 6.01
CA GLU A 115 9.99 13.11 6.22
C GLU A 115 10.25 12.72 7.67
N ASN A 116 11.13 11.74 7.87
CA ASN A 116 11.61 11.28 9.18
C ASN A 116 10.50 10.89 10.19
N PRO A 117 9.46 10.12 9.80
CA PRO A 117 8.48 9.63 10.76
C PRO A 117 9.14 8.65 11.73
N GLU A 118 8.58 8.53 12.94
CA GLU A 118 9.03 7.55 13.93
C GLU A 118 8.89 6.11 13.40
N THR A 119 7.84 5.83 12.62
CA THR A 119 7.64 4.54 11.95
C THR A 119 7.63 4.74 10.43
N THR A 120 8.45 3.99 9.70
CA THR A 120 8.57 4.13 8.23
C THR A 120 7.29 3.72 7.51
N ILE A 121 6.64 2.64 7.96
CA ILE A 121 5.41 2.12 7.37
C ILE A 121 4.36 1.94 8.48
N VAL A 122 3.21 2.57 8.31
CA VAL A 122 2.05 2.36 9.18
C VAL A 122 0.93 1.76 8.34
N ILE A 123 0.71 0.45 8.45
CA ILE A 123 -0.38 -0.24 7.76
C ILE A 123 -1.70 0.20 8.40
N GLY A 124 -2.53 0.89 7.62
CA GLY A 124 -3.79 1.49 8.09
C GLY A 124 -5.00 0.58 7.94
N GLY A 125 -6.10 0.94 8.60
CA GLY A 125 -7.33 0.15 8.70
C GLY A 125 -7.89 -0.36 7.37
N TYR A 126 -7.89 0.48 6.33
CA TYR A 126 -8.39 0.11 5.00
C TYR A 126 -7.64 -1.09 4.39
N GLN A 127 -6.33 -1.20 4.67
CA GLN A 127 -5.53 -2.35 4.23
C GLN A 127 -5.74 -3.59 5.09
N LEU A 128 -6.32 -3.46 6.29
CA LEU A 128 -6.63 -4.57 7.20
C LEU A 128 -8.05 -5.11 6.98
N GLU A 129 -8.93 -4.33 6.36
CA GLU A 129 -10.32 -4.73 6.11
C GLU A 129 -10.38 -6.06 5.37
N ASN A 130 -11.30 -6.93 5.77
CA ASN A 130 -11.51 -8.27 5.21
C ASN A 130 -10.29 -9.22 5.30
N ASN A 131 -9.31 -8.91 6.15
CA ASN A 131 -8.18 -9.79 6.47
C ASN A 131 -8.26 -10.24 7.94
N LEU A 132 -8.08 -11.55 8.18
CA LEU A 132 -7.93 -12.07 9.55
C LEU A 132 -6.47 -11.94 9.97
N LEU A 133 -6.21 -11.13 10.98
CA LEU A 133 -4.89 -10.97 11.59
C LEU A 133 -4.93 -11.55 13.00
N GLN A 134 -4.07 -12.54 13.25
CA GLN A 134 -3.90 -13.13 14.57
C GLN A 134 -2.61 -12.61 15.19
N PHE A 135 -2.70 -12.06 16.39
CA PHE A 135 -1.53 -11.64 17.15
C PHE A 135 -1.29 -12.64 18.28
N ASP A 136 -0.30 -13.52 18.10
CA ASP A 136 0.09 -14.50 19.09
C ASP A 136 1.26 -13.96 19.91
N LEU A 137 0.90 -13.35 21.04
CA LEU A 137 1.85 -12.72 21.96
C LEU A 137 2.76 -13.75 22.64
N GLN A 138 2.31 -14.99 22.85
CA GLN A 138 3.11 -16.03 23.51
C GLN A 138 4.27 -16.46 22.62
N ASN A 139 4.02 -16.57 21.31
CA ASN A 139 5.03 -16.98 20.34
C ASN A 139 5.69 -15.79 19.62
N SER A 140 5.34 -14.54 19.99
CA SER A 140 5.85 -13.30 19.38
C SER A 140 5.71 -13.30 17.84
N LYS A 141 4.55 -13.73 17.35
CA LYS A 141 4.27 -13.86 15.91
C LYS A 141 2.92 -13.24 15.53
N MET A 142 2.86 -12.85 14.26
CA MET A 142 1.65 -12.50 13.54
C MET A 142 1.54 -13.41 12.32
#